data_AF-A0A837NVX3-F1
#
_entry.id   AF-A0A837NVX3-F1
#
_cell.length_a   1.000
_cell.length_b   1.000
_cell.length_c   1.000
_cell.angle_alpha   90.00
_cell.angle_beta   90.00
_cell.angle_gamma   90.00
#
_symmetry.space_group_name_H-M   'P 1'
#
loop_
_entity.id
_entity.type
_entity.pdbx_description
1 polymer ?
#
loop_
_entity_poly.entity_id
_entity_poly.type
_entity_poly.pdbx_seq_one_letter_code
_entity_poly.pdbx_strand_id
1 'polypeptide(L)'
;MAEKRLKLELIVIECFEISVWLKKQENYYFFGGDETIEQSPMAKIEALNAIYFEELDEQVDSLSNAEMYYRSFLVEGAKLKLQKDLNAPPLEHLDKTGDVYSKLITERDSLVQAARRLMKTLSAP
;
A
#
# COMPACT_ATOMS: atom_id res chain seq x y z
N MET A 1 -17.85 8.67 19.08
CA MET A 1 -17.14 7.43 19.43
C MET A 1 -17.44 6.28 18.48
N ALA A 2 -18.71 5.85 18.31
CA ALA A 2 -19.05 4.76 17.41
C ALA A 2 -18.61 4.99 15.95
N GLU A 3 -18.81 6.21 15.42
CA GLU A 3 -18.37 6.56 14.06
C GLU A 3 -16.85 6.48 13.89
N LYS A 4 -16.07 7.06 14.81
CA LYS A 4 -14.60 6.96 14.78
C LYS A 4 -14.13 5.49 14.78
N ARG A 5 -14.76 4.59 15.53
CA ARG A 5 -14.40 3.17 15.48
C ARG A 5 -14.60 2.57 14.08
N LEU A 6 -15.75 2.82 13.46
CA LEU A 6 -16.03 2.34 12.10
C LEU A 6 -15.05 2.92 11.06
N LYS A 7 -14.67 4.20 11.18
CA LYS A 7 -13.68 4.81 10.28
C LYS A 7 -12.28 4.22 10.47
N LEU A 8 -11.92 3.87 11.70
CA LEU A 8 -10.64 3.23 12.00
C LEU A 8 -10.57 1.79 11.49
N GLU A 9 -11.67 1.03 11.63
CA GLU A 9 -11.80 -0.30 11.01
C GLU A 9 -11.66 -0.21 9.49
N LEU A 10 -12.24 0.82 8.87
CA LEU A 10 -12.12 1.04 7.44
C LEU A 10 -10.68 1.30 7.02
N ILE A 11 -9.91 2.12 7.75
CA ILE A 11 -8.46 2.29 7.49
C ILE A 11 -7.74 0.94 7.49
N VAL A 12 -8.01 0.09 8.49
CA VAL A 12 -7.37 -1.23 8.58
C VAL A 12 -7.74 -2.13 7.40
N ILE A 13 -8.99 -2.10 6.94
CA ILE A 13 -9.41 -2.87 5.76
C ILE A 13 -8.66 -2.40 4.52
N GLU A 14 -8.62 -1.09 4.27
CA GLU A 14 -7.95 -0.53 3.10
C GLU A 14 -6.43 -0.83 3.09
N CYS A 15 -5.79 -0.94 4.25
CA CYS A 15 -4.38 -1.37 4.35
C CYS A 15 -4.12 -2.74 3.68
N PHE A 16 -5.08 -3.68 3.76
CA PHE A 16 -4.96 -4.98 3.09
C PHE A 16 -5.36 -4.92 1.62
N GLU A 17 -6.31 -4.06 1.25
CA GLU A 17 -6.68 -3.82 -0.14
C GLU A 17 -5.51 -3.25 -0.96
N ILE A 18 -4.60 -2.46 -0.35
CA ILE A 18 -3.36 -2.01 -1.01
C ILE A 18 -2.58 -3.21 -1.57
N SER A 19 -2.48 -4.32 -0.82
CA SER A 19 -1.71 -5.49 -1.23
C SER A 19 -2.32 -6.15 -2.48
N VAL A 20 -3.65 -6.25 -2.52
CA VAL A 20 -4.40 -6.80 -3.66
C VAL A 20 -4.24 -5.89 -4.88
N TRP A 21 -4.42 -4.58 -4.69
CA TRP A 21 -4.29 -3.60 -5.74
C TRP A 21 -2.88 -3.56 -6.34
N LEU A 22 -1.84 -3.56 -5.50
CA LEU A 22 -0.45 -3.61 -5.97
C LEU A 22 -0.13 -4.91 -6.71
N LYS A 23 -0.76 -6.03 -6.37
CA LYS A 23 -0.58 -7.27 -7.14
C LYS A 23 -1.18 -7.18 -8.54
N LYS A 24 -2.32 -6.49 -8.70
CA LYS A 24 -2.88 -6.17 -10.03
C LYS A 24 -1.93 -5.29 -10.83
N GLN A 25 -1.37 -4.24 -10.20
CA GLN A 25 -0.38 -3.36 -10.82
C GLN A 25 0.88 -4.13 -11.25
N GLU A 26 1.41 -5.00 -10.39
CA GLU A 26 2.56 -5.85 -10.74
C GLU A 26 2.25 -6.74 -11.95
N ASN A 27 1.06 -7.35 -11.99
CA ASN A 27 0.64 -8.17 -13.11
C ASN A 27 0.56 -7.37 -14.42
N TYR A 28 0.03 -6.15 -14.38
CA TYR A 28 0.02 -5.23 -15.52
C TYR A 28 1.45 -4.90 -15.99
N TYR A 29 2.28 -4.34 -15.10
CA TYR A 29 3.61 -3.84 -15.47
C TYR A 29 4.59 -4.95 -15.87
N PHE A 30 4.58 -6.09 -15.19
CA PHE A 30 5.57 -7.13 -15.40
C PHE A 30 5.11 -8.18 -16.43
N PHE A 31 3.83 -8.56 -16.39
CA PHE A 31 3.33 -9.73 -17.09
C PHE A 31 2.28 -9.43 -18.16
N GLY A 32 1.96 -8.15 -18.41
CA GLY A 32 1.02 -7.74 -19.45
C GLY A 32 -0.43 -8.08 -19.14
N GLY A 33 -0.79 -8.12 -17.84
CA GLY A 33 -2.19 -8.18 -17.43
C GLY A 33 -2.98 -6.93 -17.82
N ASP A 34 -4.27 -6.92 -17.51
CA ASP A 34 -5.14 -5.78 -17.81
C ASP A 34 -4.74 -4.53 -17.02
N GLU A 35 -4.89 -3.37 -17.65
CA GLU A 35 -4.63 -2.09 -17.01
C GLU A 35 -5.58 -1.85 -15.83
N THR A 36 -5.02 -1.48 -14.69
CA THR A 36 -5.78 -1.18 -13.48
C THR A 36 -6.02 0.34 -13.39
N ILE A 37 -7.25 0.76 -13.70
CA ILE A 37 -7.70 2.18 -13.66
C ILE A 37 -8.22 2.56 -12.26
N GLU A 38 -8.35 1.58 -11.35
CA GLU A 38 -8.80 1.77 -9.97
C GLU A 38 -7.85 2.69 -9.19
N GLN A 39 -8.40 3.63 -8.40
CA GLN A 39 -7.61 4.45 -7.48
C GLN A 39 -6.94 3.60 -6.40
N SER A 40 -5.75 4.02 -5.95
CA SER A 40 -5.07 3.36 -4.83
C SER A 40 -5.93 3.45 -3.57
N PRO A 41 -6.09 2.35 -2.80
CA PRO A 41 -6.72 2.38 -1.48
C PRO A 41 -6.05 3.37 -0.51
N MET A 42 -4.77 3.71 -0.74
CA MET A 42 -4.03 4.69 0.04
C MET A 42 -4.73 6.07 0.09
N ALA A 43 -5.33 6.52 -1.01
CA ALA A 43 -6.03 7.81 -1.06
C ALA A 43 -7.20 7.87 -0.06
N LYS A 44 -7.87 6.73 0.17
CA LYS A 44 -8.95 6.63 1.15
C LYS A 44 -8.42 6.58 2.58
N ILE A 45 -7.28 5.93 2.81
CA ILE A 45 -6.59 5.93 4.10
C ILE A 45 -6.19 7.37 4.46
N GLU A 46 -5.53 8.09 3.56
CA GLU A 46 -5.10 9.48 3.76
C GLU A 46 -6.29 10.40 4.07
N ALA A 47 -7.38 10.27 3.32
CA ALA A 47 -8.58 11.07 3.55
C ALA A 47 -9.21 10.78 4.92
N LEU A 48 -9.33 9.51 5.32
CA LEU A 48 -9.88 9.13 6.63
C LEU A 48 -8.97 9.59 7.77
N ASN A 49 -7.66 9.47 7.59
CA ASN A 49 -6.66 9.90 8.55
C ASN A 49 -6.75 11.41 8.81
N ALA A 50 -6.71 12.21 7.75
CA ALA A 50 -6.76 13.67 7.85
C ALA A 50 -8.05 14.21 8.50
N ILE A 51 -9.16 13.48 8.39
CA ILE A 51 -10.45 13.91 8.96
C ILE A 51 -10.61 13.43 10.42
N TYR A 52 -10.13 12.23 10.75
CA TYR A 52 -10.53 11.56 11.99
C TYR A 52 -9.38 11.21 12.96
N PHE A 53 -8.14 11.06 12.49
CA PHE A 53 -7.05 10.39 13.21
C PHE A 53 -5.65 10.98 12.96
N GLU A 54 -5.46 12.28 13.15
CA GLU A 54 -4.13 12.95 13.05
C GLU A 54 -3.02 12.23 13.86
N GLU A 55 -3.38 11.50 14.91
CA GLU A 55 -2.44 10.69 15.69
C GLU A 55 -1.79 9.52 14.93
N LEU A 56 -2.25 9.19 13.72
CA LEU A 56 -1.68 8.15 12.86
C LEU A 56 -0.88 8.70 11.67
N ASP A 57 -0.70 10.02 11.57
CA ASP A 57 -0.04 10.70 10.44
C ASP A 57 1.31 10.05 10.07
N GLU A 58 2.18 9.81 11.06
CA GLU A 58 3.49 9.21 10.83
C GLU A 58 3.40 7.82 10.16
N GLN A 59 2.46 6.97 10.61
CA GLN A 59 2.30 5.62 10.07
C GLN A 59 1.62 5.64 8.70
N VAL A 60 0.69 6.57 8.48
CA VAL A 60 0.04 6.77 7.17
C VAL A 60 1.04 7.28 6.14
N ASP A 61 1.86 8.26 6.48
CA ASP A 61 2.93 8.78 5.63
C ASP A 61 3.97 7.71 5.29
N SER A 62 4.36 6.90 6.29
CA SER A 62 5.31 5.81 6.07
C SER A 62 4.76 4.74 5.12
N LEU A 63 3.48 4.38 5.27
CA LEU A 63 2.81 3.45 4.36
C LEU A 63 2.66 4.04 2.95
N SER A 64 2.29 5.32 2.82
CA SER A 64 2.18 6.02 1.53
C SER A 64 3.52 6.03 0.79
N ASN A 65 4.61 6.34 1.50
CA ASN A 65 5.96 6.30 0.95
C ASN A 65 6.37 4.87 0.50
N ALA A 66 6.02 3.84 1.27
CA ALA A 66 6.30 2.46 0.89
C ALA A 66 5.49 2.01 -0.34
N GLU A 67 4.22 2.41 -0.46
CA GLU A 67 3.40 2.20 -1.66
C GLU A 67 4.00 2.87 -2.89
N MET A 68 4.34 4.16 -2.78
CA MET A 68 4.98 4.92 -3.84
C MET A 68 6.31 4.31 -4.28
N TYR A 69 7.11 3.85 -3.32
CA TYR A 69 8.38 3.17 -3.60
C TYR A 69 8.17 1.88 -4.38
N TYR A 70 7.22 1.03 -3.97
CA TYR A 70 6.92 -0.21 -4.69
C TYR A 70 6.41 0.07 -6.11
N ARG A 71 5.52 1.04 -6.30
CA ARG A 71 5.05 1.42 -7.64
C ARG A 71 6.14 1.97 -8.53
N SER A 72 7.04 2.78 -7.98
CA SER A 72 8.19 3.29 -8.72
C SER A 72 9.07 2.14 -9.22
N PHE A 73 9.28 1.13 -8.37
CA PHE A 73 9.98 -0.10 -8.73
C PHE A 73 9.27 -0.90 -9.83
N LEU A 74 7.92 -0.98 -9.82
CA LEU A 74 7.15 -1.63 -10.89
C LEU A 74 7.33 -0.90 -12.24
N VAL A 75 7.25 0.44 -12.23
CA VAL A 75 7.43 1.27 -13.42
C VAL A 75 8.86 1.13 -13.97
N GLU A 76 9.87 1.08 -13.09
CA GLU A 76 11.26 0.83 -13.50
C GLU A 76 11.42 -0.53 -14.19
N GLY A 77 10.84 -1.59 -13.61
CA GLY A 77 10.88 -2.92 -14.21
C GLY A 77 10.20 -2.97 -15.58
N ALA A 78 9.08 -2.27 -15.75
CA ALA A 78 8.41 -2.15 -17.06
C ALA A 78 9.28 -1.40 -18.09
N LYS A 79 9.99 -0.35 -17.68
CA LYS A 79 10.94 0.36 -18.56
C LYS A 79 12.08 -0.56 -19.00
N LEU A 80 12.65 -1.34 -18.07
CA LEU A 80 13.73 -2.28 -18.37
C LEU A 80 13.28 -3.38 -19.33
N LYS A 81 12.05 -3.89 -19.15
CA LYS A 81 11.41 -4.84 -20.05
C LYS A 81 11.34 -4.29 -21.48
N LEU A 82 10.84 -3.06 -21.65
CA LEU A 82 10.73 -2.40 -22.95
C LEU A 82 12.10 -2.12 -23.59
N GLN A 83 13.08 -1.65 -22.81
CA GLN A 83 14.42 -1.34 -23.32
C GLN A 83 15.18 -2.57 -23.82
N LYS A 84 14.92 -3.74 -23.22
CA LYS A 84 15.59 -4.99 -23.55
C LYS A 84 14.75 -5.91 -24.45
N ASP A 85 13.59 -5.44 -24.92
CA ASP A 85 12.62 -6.21 -25.72
C ASP A 85 12.27 -7.57 -25.08
N LEU A 86 11.99 -7.56 -23.78
CA LEU A 86 11.67 -8.75 -23.00
C LEU A 86 10.16 -8.87 -22.75
N ASN A 87 9.69 -10.08 -22.46
CA ASN A 87 8.31 -10.32 -22.05
C ASN A 87 8.06 -10.05 -20.55
N ALA A 88 9.13 -9.94 -19.75
CA ALA A 88 9.12 -9.63 -18.33
C ALA A 88 10.36 -8.80 -17.96
N PRO A 89 10.40 -8.13 -16.78
CA PRO A 89 11.61 -7.46 -16.32
C PRO A 89 12.80 -8.43 -16.19
N PRO A 90 14.05 -7.94 -16.24
CA PRO A 90 15.23 -8.77 -16.01
C PRO A 90 15.20 -9.47 -14.64
N LEU A 91 15.80 -10.66 -14.55
CA LEU A 91 15.87 -11.43 -13.30
C LEU A 91 16.46 -10.63 -12.13
N GLU A 92 17.54 -9.88 -12.37
CA GLU A 92 18.17 -9.00 -11.37
C GLU A 92 17.20 -7.96 -10.77
N HIS A 93 16.17 -7.55 -11.54
CA HIS A 93 15.10 -6.69 -11.07
C HIS A 93 14.10 -7.50 -10.26
N LEU A 94 13.61 -8.61 -10.82
CA LEU A 94 12.62 -9.48 -10.18
C LEU A 94 13.08 -10.01 -8.81
N ASP A 95 14.36 -10.34 -8.66
CA ASP A 95 14.94 -10.83 -7.40
C ASP A 95 14.80 -9.83 -6.25
N LYS A 96 14.71 -8.53 -6.56
CA LYS A 96 14.53 -7.46 -5.55
C LYS A 96 13.07 -7.25 -5.15
N THR A 97 12.11 -7.87 -5.84
CA THR A 97 10.67 -7.65 -5.61
C THR A 97 10.29 -7.95 -4.15
N GLY A 98 10.81 -9.06 -3.61
CA GLY A 98 10.56 -9.45 -2.22
C GLY A 98 11.05 -8.41 -1.21
N ASP A 99 12.26 -7.89 -1.40
CA ASP A 99 12.84 -6.88 -0.51
C ASP A 99 12.06 -5.57 -0.55
N VAL A 100 11.71 -5.10 -1.76
CA VAL A 100 10.95 -3.86 -1.96
C VAL A 100 9.55 -4.00 -1.36
N TYR A 101 8.87 -5.13 -1.60
CA TYR A 101 7.52 -5.39 -1.09
C TYR A 101 7.50 -5.59 0.43
N SER A 102 8.56 -6.14 1.03
CA SER A 102 8.65 -6.35 2.48
C SER A 102 8.56 -5.04 3.28
N LYS A 103 9.00 -3.92 2.70
CA LYS A 103 8.85 -2.58 3.30
C LYS A 103 7.39 -2.19 3.44
N LEU A 104 6.59 -2.42 2.40
CA LEU A 104 5.14 -2.19 2.44
C LEU A 104 4.47 -3.03 3.54
N ILE A 105 4.84 -4.31 3.64
CA ILE A 105 4.32 -5.19 4.70
C ILE A 105 4.64 -4.63 6.09
N THR A 106 5.89 -4.17 6.28
CA THR A 106 6.36 -3.60 7.54
C THR A 106 5.55 -2.37 7.95
N GLU A 107 5.38 -1.42 7.02
CA GLU A 107 4.64 -0.18 7.30
C GLU A 107 3.14 -0.42 7.48
N ARG A 108 2.57 -1.36 6.70
CA ARG A 108 1.17 -1.79 6.87
C ARG A 108 0.95 -2.34 8.29
N ASP A 109 1.83 -3.23 8.74
CA ASP A 109 1.71 -3.84 10.05
C ASP A 109 1.91 -2.79 11.17
N SER A 110 2.80 -1.82 10.95
CA SER A 110 2.98 -0.67 11.83
C SER A 110 1.68 0.13 12.00
N LEU A 111 1.05 0.53 10.89
CA LEU A 111 -0.23 1.27 10.91
C LEU A 111 -1.35 0.44 11.56
N VAL A 112 -1.43 -0.86 11.29
CA VAL A 112 -2.42 -1.75 11.91
C VAL A 112 -2.22 -1.84 13.42
N GLN A 113 -0.97 -1.91 13.91
CA GLN A 113 -0.71 -1.89 15.35
C GLN A 113 -1.06 -0.54 16.00
N ALA A 114 -0.77 0.58 15.32
CA ALA A 114 -1.16 1.91 15.79
C ALA A 114 -2.69 2.04 15.87
N ALA A 115 -3.41 1.66 14.81
CA ALA A 115 -4.86 1.61 14.78
C ALA A 115 -5.44 0.71 15.88
N ARG A 116 -4.83 -0.45 16.15
CA ARG A 116 -5.24 -1.33 17.25
C ARG A 116 -5.12 -0.66 18.62
N ARG A 117 -4.03 0.08 18.87
CA ARG A 117 -3.85 0.82 20.12
C ARG A 117 -4.91 1.90 20.27
N LEU A 118 -5.16 2.65 19.20
CA LEU A 118 -6.17 3.69 19.17
C LEU A 118 -7.59 3.15 19.37
N MET A 119 -7.91 2.01 18.75
CA MET A 119 -9.20 1.34 18.92
C MET A 119 -9.49 0.96 20.38
N LYS A 120 -8.46 0.57 21.14
CA LYS A 120 -8.61 0.28 22.58
C LYS A 120 -9.00 1.54 23.35
N THR A 121 -8.37 2.68 23.06
CA THR A 121 -8.71 3.97 23.66
C THR A 121 -10.14 4.39 23.31
N LEU A 122 -10.55 4.20 22.05
CA LEU A 122 -11.91 4.53 21.58
C LEU A 122 -13.00 3.59 22.12
N SER A 123 -12.62 2.45 22.67
CA SER A 123 -13.53 1.44 23.23
C SER A 123 -13.55 1.42 24.76
N ALA A 124 -12.73 2.27 25.41
CA ALA A 124 -12.80 2.46 26.85
C ALA A 124 -14.14 3.13 27.23
N PRO A 125 -14.76 2.72 28.35
CA PRO A 125 -16.04 3.23 28.83
C PRO A 125 -15.97 4.70 29.27
#